data_AF-A0A7K3NRV6-F1
#
_entry.id   AF-A0A7K3NRV6-F1
#
_cell.length_a   1.000
_cell.length_b   1.000
_cell.length_c   1.000
_cell.angle_alpha   90.00
_cell.angle_beta   90.00
_cell.angle_gamma   90.00
#
_symmetry.space_group_name_H-M   'P 1'
#
loop_
_entity.id
_entity.type
_entity.pdbx_description
1 polymer ?
#
loop_
_entity_poly.entity_id
_entity_poly.type
_entity_poly.pdbx_seq_one_letter_code
_entity_poly.pdbx_strand_id
1 'polypeptide(L)'
;MDRDGGVEVYLNGRKATRVGLFDVAFNAEAVRLIGGGILTLSREFGLPIPIIKKAMAGNLFIVPPSESLYFLFQIEELEADLHVEIPPMYWRFASPVGMVAELAKCA
;
A
#
# COMPACT_ATOMS: atom_id res chain seq x y z
N MET A 1 13.15 13.04 11.04
CA MET A 1 12.30 13.44 12.18
C MET A 1 11.12 12.49 12.18
N ASP A 2 11.31 11.32 12.79
CA ASP A 2 10.29 10.29 12.92
C ASP A 2 9.27 10.73 13.98
N ARG A 3 8.18 11.35 13.53
CA ARG A 3 6.96 11.49 14.33
C ARG A 3 5.92 10.54 13.77
N ASP A 4 6.17 9.26 13.92
CA ASP A 4 5.07 8.29 13.99
C ASP A 4 5.16 7.65 15.38
N GLY A 5 4.43 8.24 16.33
CA GLY A 5 3.88 7.46 17.46
C GLY A 5 2.74 6.55 16.96
N GLY A 6 2.94 5.98 15.77
CA GLY A 6 1.93 5.43 14.88
C GLY A 6 1.80 3.94 15.08
N VAL A 7 0.55 3.48 15.07
CA VAL A 7 0.16 2.07 15.19
C VAL A 7 1.03 1.22 14.28
N GLU A 8 1.69 0.20 14.85
CA GLU A 8 2.43 -0.77 14.07
C GLU A 8 1.46 -1.58 13.21
N VAL A 9 1.69 -1.58 11.89
CA VAL A 9 0.88 -2.34 10.94
C VAL A 9 1.61 -3.63 10.60
N TYR A 10 0.86 -4.73 10.60
CA TYR A 10 1.38 -6.05 10.29
C TYR A 10 0.57 -6.70 9.15
N LEU A 11 1.25 -7.40 8.25
CA LEU A 11 0.62 -8.27 7.25
C LEU A 11 1.08 -9.71 7.50
N ASN A 12 0.15 -10.56 7.94
CA ASN A 12 0.42 -11.97 8.29
C ASN A 12 1.59 -12.12 9.29
N GLY A 13 1.61 -11.29 10.34
CA GLY A 13 2.67 -11.29 11.36
C GLY A 13 3.98 -10.61 10.95
N ARG A 14 4.08 -10.08 9.73
CA ARG A 14 5.27 -9.35 9.26
C ARG A 14 5.07 -7.85 9.40
N LYS A 15 6.07 -7.16 9.93
CA LYS A 15 6.02 -5.70 10.10
C LYS A 15 5.97 -5.01 8.74
N ALA A 16 5.01 -4.10 8.59
CA ALA A 16 4.84 -3.28 7.40
C ALA A 16 5.46 -1.90 7.62
N THR A 17 6.13 -1.37 6.59
CA THR A 17 6.70 -0.01 6.60
C THR A 17 5.91 0.86 5.65
N ARG A 18 5.39 1.98 6.15
CA ARG A 18 4.57 2.92 5.36
C ARG A 18 5.44 3.60 4.30
N VAL A 19 4.89 3.80 3.11
CA VAL A 19 5.51 4.50 1.99
C VAL A 19 4.58 5.60 1.50
N GLY A 20 5.11 6.78 1.18
CA GLY A 20 4.33 7.85 0.60
C GLY A 20 3.89 7.50 -0.83
N LEU A 21 2.63 7.79 -1.17
CA LEU A 21 2.11 7.52 -2.52
C LEU A 21 2.92 8.26 -3.60
N PHE A 22 3.41 9.47 -3.30
CA PHE A 22 4.22 10.28 -4.21
C PHE A 22 5.67 9.82 -4.33
N ASP A 23 6.14 8.95 -3.43
CA ASP A 23 7.48 8.37 -3.48
C ASP A 23 7.55 7.20 -4.48
N VAL A 24 6.39 6.75 -4.99
CA VAL A 24 6.24 5.59 -5.86
C VAL A 24 5.71 6.00 -7.22
N ALA A 25 6.36 5.50 -8.27
CA ALA A 25 5.86 5.53 -9.63
C ALA A 25 5.22 4.18 -9.99
N PHE A 26 3.97 4.21 -10.40
CA PHE A 26 3.22 3.06 -10.92
C PHE A 26 3.21 3.07 -12.44
N ASN A 27 3.28 1.89 -13.06
CA ASN A 27 2.97 1.76 -14.48
C ASN A 27 1.46 1.62 -14.71
N ALA A 28 1.04 1.57 -15.98
CA ALA A 28 -0.39 1.50 -16.33
C ALA A 28 -1.09 0.24 -15.80
N GLU A 29 -0.38 -0.89 -15.68
CA GLU A 29 -0.94 -2.14 -15.16
C GLU A 29 -1.18 -2.06 -13.66
N ALA A 30 -0.29 -1.43 -12.88
CA ALA A 30 -0.55 -1.13 -11.48
C ALA A 30 -1.82 -0.28 -11.30
N VAL A 31 -1.98 0.77 -12.11
CA VAL A 31 -3.17 1.63 -12.06
C VAL A 31 -4.45 0.84 -12.36
N ARG A 32 -4.40 -0.09 -13.33
CA ARG A 32 -5.51 -0.99 -13.65
C ARG A 32 -5.82 -1.96 -12.52
N LEU A 33 -4.80 -2.55 -11.90
CA LEU A 33 -4.95 -3.48 -10.78
C LEU A 33 -5.61 -2.78 -9.59
N ILE A 34 -5.10 -1.60 -9.21
CA ILE A 34 -5.67 -0.78 -8.12
C ILE A 34 -7.13 -0.42 -8.44
N GLY A 35 -7.40 0.06 -9.65
CA GLY A 35 -8.77 0.40 -10.08
C GLY A 35 -9.70 -0.82 -10.09
N GLY A 36 -9.20 -1.97 -10.56
CA GLY A 36 -9.92 -3.25 -10.55
C GLY A 36 -10.31 -3.68 -9.15
N GLY A 37 -9.37 -3.64 -8.19
CA GLY A 37 -9.65 -3.95 -6.79
C GLY A 37 -10.73 -3.04 -6.18
N ILE A 38 -10.67 -1.73 -6.44
CA ILE A 38 -11.69 -0.77 -6.00
C ILE A 38 -13.06 -1.11 -6.61
N LEU A 39 -13.11 -1.43 -7.90
CA LEU A 39 -14.36 -1.78 -8.57
C LEU A 39 -14.93 -3.11 -8.09
N THR A 40 -14.09 -4.11 -7.82
CA THR A 40 -14.50 -5.39 -7.23
C THR A 40 -15.15 -5.16 -5.87
N LEU A 41 -14.48 -4.44 -4.97
CA LEU A 41 -15.04 -4.10 -3.66
C LEU A 41 -16.38 -3.35 -3.76
N SER A 42 -16.47 -2.40 -4.69
CA SER A 42 -17.70 -1.64 -4.91
C SER A 42 -18.85 -2.52 -5.41
N ARG A 43 -18.58 -3.47 -6.30
CA ARG A 43 -19.60 -4.35 -6.89
C ARG A 43 -20.03 -5.48 -5.96
N GLU A 44 -19.08 -6.12 -5.29
CA GLU A 44 -19.35 -7.29 -4.44
C GLU A 44 -20.02 -6.89 -3.13
N PHE A 45 -19.62 -5.76 -2.55
CA PHE A 45 -20.10 -5.32 -1.23
C PHE A 45 -21.01 -4.09 -1.28
N GLY A 46 -21.33 -3.57 -2.47
CA GLY A 46 -22.19 -2.39 -2.63
C GLY A 46 -21.55 -1.09 -2.12
N LEU A 47 -20.23 -1.07 -1.92
CA LEU A 47 -19.54 0.05 -1.29
C LEU A 47 -19.34 1.23 -2.28
N PRO A 48 -19.62 2.47 -1.85
CA PRO A 48 -19.29 3.65 -2.63
C PRO A 48 -17.77 3.78 -2.87
N ILE A 49 -17.37 3.97 -4.13
CA ILE A 49 -15.96 4.19 -4.52
C ILE A 49 -15.25 5.26 -3.66
N PRO A 50 -15.88 6.42 -3.33
CA PRO A 50 -15.22 7.42 -2.48
C PRO A 50 -14.84 6.90 -1.08
N ILE A 51 -15.63 6.01 -0.49
CA ILE A 51 -15.34 5.40 0.82
C ILE A 51 -14.12 4.49 0.70
N ILE A 52 -14.08 3.62 -0.31
CA ILE A 52 -12.93 2.74 -0.56
C ILE A 52 -11.65 3.55 -0.78
N LYS A 53 -11.70 4.59 -1.62
CA LYS A 53 -10.55 5.46 -1.88
C LYS A 53 -10.07 6.19 -0.62
N LYS A 54 -11.01 6.62 0.24
CA LYS A 54 -10.69 7.25 1.52
C LYS A 54 -10.00 6.26 2.46
N ALA A 55 -10.48 5.03 2.54
CA ALA A 55 -9.86 3.97 3.35
C ALA A 55 -8.44 3.61 2.87
N MET A 56 -8.22 3.57 1.55
CA MET A 56 -6.90 3.32 0.96
C MET A 56 -5.90 4.49 1.11
N ALA A 57 -6.40 5.72 1.33
CA ALA A 57 -5.57 6.91 1.30
C ALA A 57 -4.50 6.88 2.41
N GLY A 58 -3.25 7.11 2.02
CA GLY A 58 -2.10 7.09 2.93
C GLY A 58 -1.67 5.71 3.41
N ASN A 59 -2.40 4.64 3.05
CA ASN A 59 -2.23 3.29 3.56
C ASN A 59 -1.44 2.37 2.60
N LEU A 60 -0.31 2.88 2.08
CA LEU A 60 0.61 2.14 1.21
C LEU A 60 1.82 1.67 2.02
N PHE A 61 2.20 0.41 1.84
CA PHE A 61 3.22 -0.25 2.64
C PHE A 61 4.12 -1.19 1.84
N ILE A 62 5.37 -1.34 2.28
CA ILE A 62 6.24 -2.48 1.95
C ILE A 62 6.25 -3.49 3.10
N VAL A 63 6.36 -4.78 2.78
CA VAL A 63 6.34 -5.86 3.78
C VAL A 63 7.44 -6.89 3.48
N PRO A 64 8.67 -6.71 4.00
CA PRO A 64 9.75 -7.66 3.79
C PRO A 64 9.39 -9.09 4.24
N PRO A 65 9.90 -10.13 3.57
CA PRO A 65 10.84 -10.09 2.44
C PRO A 65 10.16 -9.92 1.07
N SER A 66 8.85 -9.65 1.02
CA SER A 66 8.17 -9.40 -0.25
C SER A 66 8.65 -8.09 -0.87
N GLU A 67 8.88 -8.11 -2.19
CA GLU A 67 9.17 -6.92 -2.98
C GLU A 67 7.90 -6.24 -3.53
N SER A 68 6.72 -6.76 -3.19
CA SER A 68 5.45 -6.13 -3.55
C SER A 68 5.16 -4.91 -2.68
N LEU A 69 4.40 -3.97 -3.25
CA LEU A 69 3.72 -2.93 -2.49
C LEU A 69 2.32 -3.40 -2.11
N TYR A 70 1.83 -2.93 -0.97
CA TYR A 70 0.52 -3.29 -0.46
C TYR A 70 -0.25 -2.04 -0.06
N PHE A 71 -1.47 -1.89 -0.55
CA PHE A 71 -2.45 -1.08 0.17
C PHE A 71 -3.01 -1.93 1.30
N LEU A 72 -2.83 -1.54 2.56
CA LEU A 72 -3.35 -2.26 3.75
C LEU A 72 -4.35 -1.36 4.46
N PHE A 73 -5.64 -1.68 4.38
CA PHE A 73 -6.70 -0.79 4.87
C PHE A 73 -7.87 -1.58 5.43
N GLN A 74 -8.66 -0.90 6.26
CA GLN A 74 -9.88 -1.43 6.84
C GLN A 74 -11.07 -0.67 6.27
N ILE A 75 -12.19 -1.37 6.09
CA ILE A 75 -13.49 -0.77 5.83
C ILE A 75 -14.39 -1.19 6.97
N GLU A 76 -14.80 -0.22 7.80
CA GLU A 76 -15.58 -0.46 9.02
C GLU A 76 -16.88 -1.23 8.71
N GLU A 77 -17.53 -0.91 7.59
CA GLU A 77 -18.76 -1.56 7.14
C GLU A 77 -18.60 -3.06 6.83
N LEU A 78 -17.37 -3.52 6.59
CA LEU A 78 -17.07 -4.93 6.31
C LEU A 78 -16.48 -5.67 7.51
N GLU A 79 -16.11 -4.95 8.57
CA GLU A 79 -15.38 -5.48 9.73
C GLU A 79 -14.18 -6.37 9.32
N ALA A 80 -13.51 -6.00 8.22
CA ALA A 80 -12.49 -6.81 7.58
C ALA A 80 -11.24 -6.01 7.22
N ASP A 81 -10.09 -6.64 7.46
CA ASP A 81 -8.80 -6.20 6.95
C ASP A 81 -8.68 -6.56 5.47
N LEU A 82 -8.40 -5.55 4.64
CA LEU A 82 -8.27 -5.71 3.20
C LEU A 82 -6.88 -5.33 2.75
N HIS A 83 -6.44 -5.97 1.67
CA HIS A 83 -5.26 -5.52 0.97
C HIS A 83 -5.37 -5.61 -0.55
N VAL A 84 -4.62 -4.73 -1.21
CA VAL A 84 -4.34 -4.81 -2.65
C VAL A 84 -2.84 -4.95 -2.83
N GLU A 85 -2.40 -6.07 -3.37
CA GLU A 85 -1.00 -6.33 -3.70
C GLU A 85 -0.64 -5.77 -5.08
N ILE A 86 0.49 -5.08 -5.16
CA ILE A 86 1.08 -4.54 -6.38
C ILE A 86 2.45 -5.21 -6.57
N PRO A 87 2.55 -6.21 -7.46
CA PRO A 87 3.80 -6.89 -7.76
C PRO A 87 4.95 -5.95 -8.17
N PRO A 88 6.22 -6.31 -7.88
CA PRO A 88 7.40 -5.46 -8.12
C PRO A 88 7.56 -5.02 -9.58
N MET A 89 7.06 -5.79 -10.54
CA MET A 89 7.12 -5.44 -11.96
C MET A 89 6.24 -4.23 -12.35
N TYR A 90 5.31 -3.81 -11.48
CA TYR A 90 4.36 -2.73 -11.77
C TYR A 90 4.66 -1.40 -11.08
N TRP A 91 5.70 -1.35 -10.24
CA TRP A 91 6.05 -0.15 -9.50
C TRP A 91 7.56 0.02 -9.38
N ARG A 92 7.97 1.25 -9.07
CA ARG A 92 9.34 1.60 -8.68
C ARG A 92 9.29 2.86 -7.83
N PHE A 93 10.32 3.14 -7.03
CA PHE A 93 10.45 4.46 -6.42
C PHE A 93 10.61 5.54 -7.51
N ALA A 94 9.97 6.70 -7.34
CA ALA A 94 9.82 7.71 -8.37
C ALA A 94 11.16 8.39 -8.80
N SER A 95 12.20 8.41 -7.96
CA SER A 95 13.63 8.71 -8.25
C SER A 95 14.44 8.90 -6.96
N PRO A 96 15.79 8.94 -6.97
CA PRO A 96 16.60 8.68 -5.78
C PRO A 96 16.77 9.93 -4.93
N VAL A 97 15.83 10.20 -4.03
CA VAL A 97 16.07 11.19 -2.97
C VAL A 97 16.85 10.49 -1.86
N GLY A 98 18.17 10.37 -2.02
CA GLY A 98 19.13 10.14 -0.92
C GLY A 98 19.07 8.83 -0.12
N MET A 99 18.18 7.88 -0.41
CA MET A 99 17.93 6.72 0.47
C MET A 99 18.48 5.35 0.00
N VAL A 100 19.27 5.28 -1.08
CA VAL A 100 19.93 3.99 -1.43
C VAL A 100 21.04 3.63 -0.41
N ALA A 101 21.43 4.56 0.47
CA ALA A 101 22.44 4.32 1.50
C ALA A 101 21.87 3.75 2.83
N GLU A 102 20.56 3.73 3.03
CA GLU A 102 19.97 3.39 4.34
C GLU A 102 19.46 1.94 4.41
N LEU A 103 18.91 1.41 3.31
CA LEU A 103 18.52 0.00 3.25
C LEU A 103 19.71 -0.96 3.13
N ALA A 104 20.88 -0.48 2.68
CA ALA A 104 22.13 -1.26 2.69
C ALA A 104 22.81 -1.32 4.07
N LYS A 105 22.36 -0.55 5.07
CA LYS A 105 22.89 -0.59 6.44
C LYS A 105 22.12 -1.51 7.38
N CYS A 106 21.02 -2.10 6.91
CA CYS A 106 20.20 -3.04 7.67
C CYS A 106 20.41 -4.51 7.26
N ALA A 107 21.43 -4.80 6.43
CA ALA A 107 21.86 -6.14 6.03
C ALA A 107 23.15 -6.55 6.75
#